data_AF-B5L0X8-F1
#
_entry.id   AF-B5L0X8-F1
#
_cell.length_a   1.000
_cell.length_b   1.000
_cell.length_c   1.000
_cell.angle_alpha   90.00
_cell.angle_beta   90.00
_cell.angle_gamma   90.00
#
_symmetry.space_group_name_H-M   'P 1'
#
loop_
_entity.id
_entity.type
_entity.pdbx_description
1 polymer ?
#
loop_
_entity_poly.entity_id
_entity_poly.type
_entity_poly.pdbx_seq_one_letter_code
_entity_poly.pdbx_strand_id
1 'polypeptide(L)'
;MKKNTLSAILMTLFLFISCNNSGKDVTTSTDSVDESVKGPNLTEISKKITDSNAIVLAVKEVETLLSSIDELAKAIGKKIDQNGGLGNDANHNGSLLAGAYEISKLITQKLTGLKNSGELKEKIEKAKECSEKFTKKLKDSHAALGKQDANDNDAKEAILRTNAAKDKGAKELGELFESLESLSKAAKETASSSVKELTSPVVAESPKKP
;
A
#
# COMPACT_ATOMS: atom_id res chain seq x y z
N MET A 1 27.06 30.05 -19.42
CA MET A 1 27.76 29.06 -18.58
C MET A 1 28.95 28.52 -19.36
N LYS A 2 30.16 28.61 -18.81
CA LYS A 2 31.42 28.31 -19.52
C LYS A 2 31.47 26.82 -19.90
N LYS A 3 31.83 26.52 -21.15
CA LYS A 3 31.95 25.15 -21.70
C LYS A 3 32.98 24.28 -20.95
N ASN A 4 33.77 24.89 -20.08
CA ASN A 4 34.92 24.29 -19.40
C ASN A 4 34.53 23.58 -18.09
N THR A 5 33.35 23.86 -17.51
CA THR A 5 32.88 23.17 -16.29
C THR A 5 32.19 21.84 -16.58
N LEU A 6 31.59 21.66 -17.77
CA LEU A 6 30.96 20.39 -18.16
C LEU A 6 32.00 19.30 -18.45
N SER A 7 33.13 19.68 -19.07
CA SER A 7 34.23 18.75 -19.38
C SER A 7 34.93 18.22 -18.12
N ALA A 8 35.03 19.03 -17.06
CA ALA A 8 35.62 18.61 -15.79
C ALA A 8 34.70 17.63 -15.05
N ILE A 9 33.38 17.89 -15.03
CA ILE A 9 32.40 16.99 -14.40
C ILE A 9 32.34 15.64 -15.14
N LEU A 10 32.42 15.64 -16.48
CA LEU A 10 32.40 14.42 -17.30
C LEU A 10 33.68 13.57 -17.15
N MET A 11 34.86 14.21 -17.07
CA MET A 11 36.14 13.54 -16.79
C MET A 11 36.17 12.90 -15.40
N THR A 12 35.57 13.57 -14.41
CA THR A 12 35.53 13.03 -13.04
C THR A 12 34.59 11.82 -12.94
N LEU A 13 33.48 11.82 -13.70
CA LEU A 13 32.54 10.70 -13.73
C LEU A 13 33.11 9.44 -14.41
N PHE A 14 33.95 9.60 -15.45
CA PHE A 14 34.65 8.47 -16.08
C PHE A 14 35.71 7.83 -15.17
N LEU A 15 36.37 8.62 -14.33
CA LEU A 15 37.38 8.13 -13.37
C LEU A 15 36.75 7.21 -12.30
N PHE A 16 35.52 7.49 -11.85
CA PHE A 16 34.82 6.63 -10.89
C PHE A 16 34.32 5.31 -11.50
N ILE A 17 34.00 5.28 -12.81
CA ILE A 17 33.59 4.05 -13.51
C ILE A 17 34.81 3.18 -13.87
N SER A 18 35.97 3.81 -14.10
CA SER A 18 37.22 3.13 -14.49
C SER A 18 37.84 2.30 -13.36
N CYS A 19 37.62 2.67 -12.10
CA CYS A 19 38.13 1.90 -10.95
C CYS A 19 37.31 0.66 -10.59
N ASN A 20 36.21 0.36 -11.31
CA ASN A 20 35.44 -0.88 -11.12
C ASN A 20 35.69 -1.93 -12.22
N ASN A 21 36.67 -1.70 -13.10
CA ASN A 21 37.16 -2.70 -14.05
C ASN A 21 38.67 -2.90 -13.90
N SER A 22 39.11 -3.20 -12.68
CA SER A 22 40.45 -3.72 -12.44
C SER A 22 40.50 -5.16 -12.95
N GLY A 23 40.84 -5.30 -14.23
CA GLY A 23 41.35 -6.54 -14.80
C GLY A 23 42.48 -7.04 -13.91
N LYS A 24 42.24 -8.18 -13.29
CA LYS A 24 43.17 -8.89 -12.43
C LYS A 24 44.25 -9.50 -13.31
N ASP A 25 45.43 -8.91 -13.35
CA ASP A 25 46.62 -9.62 -13.80
C ASP A 25 46.90 -10.72 -12.76
N VAL A 26 46.73 -11.96 -13.21
CA VAL A 26 46.99 -13.17 -12.42
C VAL A 26 48.49 -13.37 -12.37
N THR A 27 49.12 -12.81 -11.33
CA THR A 27 50.42 -13.28 -10.86
C THR A 27 50.22 -13.94 -9.50
N THR A 28 50.24 -15.27 -9.54
CA THR A 28 50.68 -16.21 -8.49
C THR A 28 50.96 -15.61 -7.12
N SER A 29 49.92 -15.45 -6.31
CA SER A 29 49.99 -15.52 -4.86
C SER A 29 48.76 -16.27 -4.38
N THR A 30 48.98 -17.42 -3.76
CA THR A 30 48.00 -18.19 -3.00
C THR A 30 47.65 -17.48 -1.69
N ASP A 31 47.23 -16.22 -1.80
CA ASP A 31 46.53 -15.54 -0.72
C ASP A 31 45.05 -15.76 -1.03
N SER A 32 44.41 -16.56 -0.18
CA SER A 32 42.96 -16.70 -0.14
C SER A 32 42.36 -15.29 -0.23
N VAL A 33 41.75 -14.97 -1.38
CA VAL A 33 40.92 -13.78 -1.51
C VAL A 33 39.88 -13.96 -0.41
N ASP A 34 40.03 -13.18 0.65
CA ASP A 34 39.16 -13.22 1.80
C ASP A 34 37.72 -13.02 1.29
N GLU A 35 36.93 -14.09 1.28
CA GLU A 35 35.53 -14.06 0.85
C GLU A 35 34.70 -13.08 1.70
N SER A 36 35.28 -12.55 2.79
CA SER A 36 34.74 -11.53 3.68
C SER A 36 34.49 -10.15 3.02
N VAL A 37 35.05 -9.86 1.82
CA VAL A 37 34.80 -8.57 1.11
C VAL A 37 33.75 -8.72 -0.02
N LYS A 38 32.76 -9.59 0.16
CA LYS A 38 31.61 -9.61 -0.76
C LYS A 38 30.74 -8.38 -0.46
N GLY A 39 30.69 -7.44 -1.40
CA GLY A 39 29.73 -6.32 -1.36
C GLY A 39 28.27 -6.83 -1.35
N PRO A 40 27.29 -5.93 -1.11
CA PRO A 40 25.89 -6.32 -0.98
C PRO A 40 25.39 -7.14 -2.17
N ASN A 41 24.63 -8.21 -1.89
CA ASN A 41 24.08 -9.08 -2.93
C ASN A 41 22.98 -8.36 -3.72
N LEU A 42 23.38 -7.65 -4.79
CA LEU A 42 22.47 -6.81 -5.58
C LEU A 42 21.32 -7.59 -6.22
N THR A 43 21.53 -8.85 -6.59
CA THR A 43 20.48 -9.72 -7.14
C THR A 43 19.39 -9.99 -6.11
N GLU A 44 19.78 -10.27 -4.87
CA GLU A 44 18.84 -10.50 -3.78
C GLU A 44 18.13 -9.20 -3.36
N ILE A 45 18.88 -8.11 -3.20
CA ILE A 45 18.33 -6.81 -2.78
C ILE A 45 17.36 -6.25 -3.84
N SER A 46 17.72 -6.31 -5.13
CA SER A 46 16.81 -5.86 -6.20
C SER A 46 15.51 -6.66 -6.25
N LYS A 47 15.58 -7.97 -5.95
CA LYS A 47 14.39 -8.81 -5.78
C LYS A 47 13.55 -8.39 -4.57
N LYS A 48 14.16 -8.17 -3.39
CA LYS A 48 13.46 -7.68 -2.19
C LYS A 48 12.76 -6.33 -2.43
N ILE A 49 13.42 -5.41 -3.12
CA ILE A 49 12.86 -4.10 -3.49
C ILE A 49 11.66 -4.29 -4.43
N THR A 50 11.79 -5.13 -5.45
CA THR A 50 10.71 -5.39 -6.42
C THR A 50 9.49 -6.01 -5.73
N ASP A 51 9.71 -7.03 -4.90
CA ASP A 51 8.65 -7.74 -4.19
C ASP A 51 7.95 -6.81 -3.16
N SER A 52 8.72 -6.00 -2.42
CA SER A 52 8.17 -5.04 -1.46
C SER A 52 7.37 -3.92 -2.13
N ASN A 53 7.87 -3.39 -3.27
CA ASN A 53 7.16 -2.36 -4.02
C ASN A 53 5.85 -2.87 -4.61
N ALA A 54 5.79 -4.12 -5.06
CA ALA A 54 4.56 -4.73 -5.54
C ALA A 54 3.48 -4.74 -4.44
N ILE A 55 3.86 -5.02 -3.19
CA ILE A 55 2.94 -4.98 -2.04
C ILE A 55 2.49 -3.54 -1.76
N VAL A 56 3.41 -2.57 -1.75
CA VAL A 56 3.07 -1.15 -1.53
C VAL A 56 2.05 -0.66 -2.57
N LEU A 57 2.23 -1.01 -3.85
CA LEU A 57 1.30 -0.64 -4.92
C LEU A 57 -0.08 -1.29 -4.72
N ALA A 58 -0.11 -2.57 -4.37
CA ALA A 58 -1.37 -3.27 -4.15
C ALA A 58 -2.13 -2.75 -2.92
N VAL A 59 -1.43 -2.44 -1.82
CA VAL A 59 -2.03 -1.78 -0.65
C VAL A 59 -2.55 -0.39 -1.03
N LYS A 60 -1.82 0.35 -1.87
CA LYS A 60 -2.26 1.67 -2.32
C LYS A 60 -3.55 1.63 -3.14
N GLU A 61 -3.71 0.62 -3.99
CA GLU A 61 -4.97 0.39 -4.71
C GLU A 61 -6.15 0.23 -3.74
N VAL A 62 -5.97 -0.56 -2.67
CA VAL A 62 -7.01 -0.76 -1.65
C VAL A 62 -7.31 0.52 -0.87
N GLU A 63 -6.29 1.31 -0.51
CA GLU A 63 -6.51 2.63 0.12
C GLU A 63 -7.38 3.53 -0.76
N THR A 64 -7.10 3.59 -2.07
CA THR A 64 -7.86 4.41 -3.01
C THR A 64 -9.31 3.95 -3.13
N LEU A 65 -9.55 2.64 -3.17
CA LEU A 65 -10.91 2.09 -3.13
C LEU A 65 -11.63 2.48 -1.84
N LEU A 66 -10.96 2.40 -0.69
CA LEU A 66 -11.56 2.80 0.58
C LEU A 66 -11.88 4.31 0.60
N SER A 67 -10.96 5.16 0.13
CA SER A 67 -11.21 6.60 0.01
C SER A 67 -12.36 6.91 -0.94
N SER A 68 -12.60 6.10 -1.97
CA SER A 68 -13.76 6.30 -2.85
C SER A 68 -15.09 6.13 -2.10
N ILE A 69 -15.16 5.31 -1.04
CA ILE A 69 -16.34 5.21 -0.18
C ILE A 69 -16.55 6.51 0.61
N ASP A 70 -15.48 7.15 1.10
CA ASP A 70 -15.58 8.46 1.75
C ASP A 70 -16.10 9.53 0.78
N GLU A 71 -15.74 9.46 -0.52
CA GLU A 71 -16.31 10.33 -1.56
C GLU A 71 -17.78 10.01 -1.83
N LEU A 72 -18.18 8.74 -1.87
CA LEU A 72 -19.60 8.35 -1.97
C LEU A 72 -20.41 8.85 -0.78
N ALA A 73 -19.86 8.84 0.44
CA ALA A 73 -20.53 9.36 1.62
C ALA A 73 -20.88 10.86 1.52
N LYS A 74 -20.12 11.64 0.75
CA LYS A 74 -20.44 13.07 0.48
C LYS A 74 -21.68 13.24 -0.42
N ALA A 75 -22.03 12.22 -1.18
CA ALA A 75 -23.20 12.21 -2.07
C ALA A 75 -24.49 11.72 -1.40
N ILE A 76 -24.47 11.42 -0.09
CA ILE A 76 -25.68 11.00 0.65
C ILE A 76 -26.71 12.14 0.64
N GLY A 77 -27.94 11.81 0.23
CA GLY A 77 -29.06 12.73 0.13
C GLY A 77 -28.85 13.79 -0.94
N LYS A 78 -28.08 13.46 -2.00
CA LYS A 78 -27.73 14.39 -3.07
C LYS A 78 -28.10 13.86 -4.45
N LYS A 79 -28.28 14.80 -5.37
CA LYS A 79 -28.36 14.59 -6.82
C LYS A 79 -27.49 15.60 -7.55
N ILE A 80 -27.16 15.32 -8.80
CA ILE A 80 -26.54 16.32 -9.67
C ILE A 80 -27.55 17.44 -9.94
N ASP A 81 -27.14 18.69 -9.71
CA ASP A 81 -27.94 19.85 -10.05
C ASP A 81 -27.62 20.39 -11.46
N GLN A 82 -28.45 21.32 -11.93
CA GLN A 82 -28.30 21.94 -13.26
C GLN A 82 -27.02 22.80 -13.42
N ASN A 83 -26.36 23.16 -12.31
CA ASN A 83 -25.16 23.98 -12.28
C ASN A 83 -23.88 23.12 -12.16
N GLY A 84 -24.00 21.78 -12.24
CA GLY A 84 -22.88 20.84 -12.10
C GLY A 84 -22.45 20.60 -10.65
N GLY A 85 -23.25 21.04 -9.67
CA GLY A 85 -23.06 20.81 -8.24
C GLY A 85 -23.90 19.65 -7.69
N LEU A 86 -23.88 19.50 -6.37
CA LEU A 86 -24.74 18.56 -5.65
C LEU A 86 -25.92 19.29 -5.00
N GLY A 87 -27.10 19.11 -5.59
CA GLY A 87 -28.38 19.53 -5.02
C GLY A 87 -28.91 18.51 -4.01
N ASN A 88 -29.91 18.90 -3.21
CA ASN A 88 -30.53 18.00 -2.24
C ASN A 88 -31.50 17.01 -2.91
N ASP A 89 -31.43 15.75 -2.47
CA ASP A 89 -32.32 14.65 -2.85
C ASP A 89 -32.39 13.64 -1.70
N ALA A 90 -33.00 14.06 -0.60
CA ALA A 90 -32.96 13.33 0.65
C ALA A 90 -33.64 11.95 0.53
N ASN A 91 -33.07 10.97 1.23
CA ASN A 91 -33.63 9.64 1.43
C ASN A 91 -33.74 8.76 0.18
N HIS A 92 -32.91 8.99 -0.83
CA HIS A 92 -32.84 8.18 -2.05
C HIS A 92 -31.47 7.52 -2.24
N ASN A 93 -30.92 6.93 -1.17
CA ASN A 93 -29.53 6.45 -1.15
C ASN A 93 -29.34 4.98 -1.55
N GLY A 94 -30.40 4.25 -1.93
CA GLY A 94 -30.31 2.80 -2.13
C GLY A 94 -29.26 2.37 -3.17
N SER A 95 -29.22 3.04 -4.32
CA SER A 95 -28.24 2.75 -5.38
C SER A 95 -26.82 3.18 -5.00
N LEU A 96 -26.68 4.31 -4.29
CA LEU A 96 -25.40 4.77 -3.75
C LEU A 96 -24.79 3.73 -2.79
N LEU A 97 -25.62 3.20 -1.88
CA LEU A 97 -25.23 2.17 -0.91
C LEU A 97 -24.90 0.84 -1.58
N ALA A 98 -25.65 0.46 -2.62
CA ALA A 98 -25.30 -0.71 -3.43
C ALA A 98 -23.91 -0.55 -4.08
N GLY A 99 -23.58 0.64 -4.59
CA GLY A 99 -22.25 0.97 -5.09
C GLY A 99 -21.15 0.84 -4.03
N ALA A 100 -21.38 1.38 -2.83
CA ALA A 100 -20.45 1.25 -1.71
C ALA A 100 -20.25 -0.21 -1.27
N TYR A 101 -21.31 -1.03 -1.30
CA TYR A 101 -21.24 -2.47 -1.02
C TYR A 101 -20.45 -3.25 -2.07
N GLU A 102 -20.58 -2.92 -3.36
CA GLU A 102 -19.74 -3.52 -4.40
C GLU A 102 -18.26 -3.18 -4.21
N ILE A 103 -17.95 -1.92 -3.86
CA ILE A 103 -16.58 -1.50 -3.54
C ILE A 103 -16.06 -2.23 -2.30
N SER A 104 -16.88 -2.45 -1.28
CA SER A 104 -16.47 -3.18 -0.07
C SER A 104 -16.07 -4.63 -0.40
N LYS A 105 -16.84 -5.31 -1.26
CA LYS A 105 -16.49 -6.66 -1.75
C LYS A 105 -15.19 -6.64 -2.56
N LEU A 106 -15.00 -5.65 -3.42
CA LEU A 106 -13.77 -5.50 -4.21
C LEU A 106 -12.55 -5.30 -3.29
N ILE A 107 -12.68 -4.50 -2.23
CA ILE A 107 -11.64 -4.34 -1.21
C ILE A 107 -11.28 -5.69 -0.57
N THR A 108 -12.28 -6.45 -0.13
CA THR A 108 -12.05 -7.79 0.44
C THR A 108 -11.36 -8.73 -0.55
N GLN A 109 -11.76 -8.71 -1.82
CA GLN A 109 -11.12 -9.50 -2.87
C GLN A 109 -9.65 -9.11 -3.07
N LYS A 110 -9.35 -7.81 -3.12
CA LYS A 110 -7.98 -7.29 -3.29
C LYS A 110 -7.10 -7.65 -2.11
N LEU A 111 -7.60 -7.48 -0.89
CA LEU A 111 -6.89 -7.88 0.34
C LEU A 111 -6.64 -9.39 0.40
N THR A 112 -7.60 -10.21 -0.03
CA THR A 112 -7.43 -11.67 -0.11
C THR A 112 -6.41 -12.07 -1.18
N GLY A 113 -6.26 -11.28 -2.24
CA GLY A 113 -5.28 -11.49 -3.29
C GLY A 113 -3.86 -11.06 -2.92
N LEU A 114 -3.67 -10.33 -1.81
CA LEU A 114 -2.33 -9.99 -1.32
C LEU A 114 -1.63 -11.27 -0.86
N LYS A 115 -0.41 -11.49 -1.38
CA LYS A 115 0.41 -12.60 -0.92
C LYS A 115 0.79 -12.38 0.54
N ASN A 116 0.65 -13.44 1.34
CA ASN A 116 1.13 -13.44 2.72
C ASN A 116 2.67 -13.35 2.74
N SER A 117 3.20 -12.13 2.93
CA SER A 117 4.63 -11.84 2.88
C SER A 117 5.21 -11.67 4.28
N GLY A 118 5.67 -12.77 4.87
CA GLY A 118 6.47 -12.76 6.11
C GLY A 118 5.93 -11.80 7.19
N GLU A 119 6.66 -10.72 7.43
CA GLU A 119 6.41 -9.69 8.45
C GLU A 119 5.07 -8.93 8.30
N LEU A 120 4.49 -8.90 7.09
CA LEU A 120 3.22 -8.19 6.84
C LEU A 120 1.99 -9.07 7.02
N LYS A 121 2.15 -10.39 7.18
CA LYS A 121 1.06 -11.36 7.20
C LYS A 121 -0.03 -10.99 8.22
N GLU A 122 0.35 -10.66 9.44
CA GLU A 122 -0.61 -10.32 10.51
C GLU A 122 -1.44 -9.07 10.15
N LYS A 123 -0.82 -8.07 9.52
CA LYS A 123 -1.50 -6.83 9.13
C LYS A 123 -2.42 -7.05 7.93
N ILE A 124 -2.03 -7.90 6.99
CA ILE A 124 -2.88 -8.29 5.85
C ILE A 124 -4.12 -9.03 6.37
N GLU A 125 -3.95 -10.04 7.23
CA GLU A 125 -5.08 -10.79 7.81
C GLU A 125 -5.99 -9.89 8.63
N LYS A 126 -5.44 -8.92 9.38
CA LYS A 126 -6.25 -7.97 10.13
C LYS A 126 -7.09 -7.07 9.23
N ALA A 127 -6.49 -6.50 8.18
CA ALA A 127 -7.21 -5.68 7.22
C ALA A 127 -8.31 -6.49 6.50
N LYS A 128 -8.01 -7.74 6.15
CA LYS A 128 -8.97 -8.67 5.56
C LYS A 128 -10.16 -8.91 6.49
N GLU A 129 -9.91 -9.27 7.75
CA GLU A 129 -10.95 -9.48 8.77
C GLU A 129 -11.85 -8.23 8.91
N CYS A 130 -11.25 -7.03 8.99
CA CYS A 130 -12.01 -5.79 9.05
C CYS A 130 -12.86 -5.57 7.78
N SER A 131 -12.33 -5.88 6.59
CA SER A 131 -13.07 -5.74 5.34
C SER A 131 -14.27 -6.68 5.24
N GLU A 132 -14.13 -7.90 5.75
CA GLU A 132 -15.19 -8.90 5.81
C GLU A 132 -16.28 -8.45 6.81
N LYS A 133 -15.87 -7.93 7.98
CA LYS A 133 -16.81 -7.37 8.97
C LYS A 133 -17.61 -6.20 8.40
N PHE A 134 -16.95 -5.27 7.73
CA PHE A 134 -17.62 -4.13 7.10
C PHE A 134 -18.64 -4.60 6.05
N THR A 135 -18.22 -5.44 5.10
CA THR A 135 -19.09 -5.99 4.06
C THR A 135 -20.26 -6.78 4.66
N LYS A 136 -20.00 -7.60 5.70
CA LYS A 136 -21.03 -8.35 6.41
C LYS A 136 -22.02 -7.42 7.11
N LYS A 137 -21.54 -6.35 7.73
CA LYS A 137 -22.39 -5.41 8.46
C LYS A 137 -23.36 -4.67 7.53
N LEU A 138 -22.90 -4.26 6.35
CA LEU A 138 -23.76 -3.69 5.31
C LEU A 138 -24.83 -4.69 4.86
N LYS A 139 -24.42 -5.94 4.59
CA LYS A 139 -25.33 -7.03 4.22
C LYS A 139 -26.38 -7.31 5.31
N ASP A 140 -25.97 -7.43 6.55
CA ASP A 140 -26.88 -7.73 7.67
C ASP A 140 -27.87 -6.57 7.92
N SER A 141 -27.50 -5.34 7.53
CA SER A 141 -28.35 -4.15 7.62
C SER A 141 -29.24 -3.94 6.38
N HIS A 142 -29.38 -4.94 5.50
CA HIS A 142 -30.11 -4.81 4.23
C HIS A 142 -31.56 -4.32 4.36
N ALA A 143 -32.23 -4.57 5.49
CA ALA A 143 -33.59 -4.10 5.71
C ALA A 143 -33.69 -2.55 5.67
N ALA A 144 -32.64 -1.87 6.15
CA ALA A 144 -32.54 -0.41 6.12
C ALA A 144 -31.81 0.09 4.85
N LEU A 145 -30.75 -0.62 4.43
CA LEU A 145 -29.83 -0.16 3.38
C LEU A 145 -30.21 -0.61 1.97
N GLY A 146 -30.94 -1.72 1.83
CA GLY A 146 -31.22 -2.39 0.56
C GLY A 146 -32.49 -1.91 -0.15
N LYS A 147 -33.13 -0.86 0.35
CA LYS A 147 -34.33 -0.26 -0.23
C LYS A 147 -33.98 0.98 -1.06
N GLN A 148 -34.76 1.27 -2.09
CA GLN A 148 -34.54 2.45 -2.96
C GLN A 148 -34.53 3.75 -2.14
N ASP A 149 -35.43 3.84 -1.18
CA ASP A 149 -35.65 4.98 -0.28
C ASP A 149 -34.83 4.89 1.02
N ALA A 150 -33.62 4.33 0.96
CA ALA A 150 -32.70 4.30 2.10
C ALA A 150 -32.46 5.73 2.59
N ASN A 151 -32.82 6.00 3.86
CA ASN A 151 -32.80 7.35 4.40
C ASN A 151 -31.36 7.83 4.66
N ASP A 152 -31.19 9.15 4.78
CA ASP A 152 -29.86 9.76 4.91
C ASP A 152 -29.15 9.36 6.21
N ASN A 153 -29.89 9.12 7.30
CA ASN A 153 -29.30 8.75 8.59
C ASN A 153 -28.74 7.32 8.55
N ASP A 154 -29.53 6.36 8.05
CA ASP A 154 -29.10 4.98 7.86
C ASP A 154 -27.90 4.90 6.90
N ALA A 155 -27.90 5.71 5.83
CA ALA A 155 -26.77 5.79 4.90
C ALA A 155 -25.50 6.32 5.60
N LYS A 156 -25.62 7.36 6.44
CA LYS A 156 -24.48 7.89 7.22
C LYS A 156 -23.98 6.88 8.24
N GLU A 157 -24.88 6.19 8.95
CA GLU A 157 -24.52 5.11 9.89
C GLU A 157 -23.81 3.93 9.22
N ALA A 158 -23.96 3.79 7.89
CA ALA A 158 -23.34 2.74 7.10
C ALA A 158 -21.97 3.15 6.53
N ILE A 159 -21.84 4.33 5.92
CA ILE A 159 -20.63 4.69 5.14
C ILE A 159 -19.98 6.02 5.52
N LEU A 160 -20.53 6.81 6.45
CA LEU A 160 -19.89 8.03 6.93
C LEU A 160 -19.16 7.77 8.25
N ARG A 161 -17.85 7.55 8.17
CA ARG A 161 -16.99 7.25 9.34
C ARG A 161 -17.02 8.30 10.46
N THR A 162 -17.34 9.54 10.14
CA THR A 162 -17.43 10.65 11.09
C THR A 162 -18.84 10.84 11.67
N ASN A 163 -19.82 10.04 11.27
CA ASN A 163 -21.17 10.12 11.81
C ASN A 163 -21.19 9.75 13.30
N ALA A 164 -22.11 10.34 14.06
CA ALA A 164 -22.22 10.05 15.49
C ALA A 164 -22.70 8.61 15.75
N ALA A 165 -23.77 8.20 15.08
CA ALA A 165 -24.24 6.82 15.07
C ALA A 165 -23.52 6.02 13.97
N LYS A 166 -23.12 4.78 14.27
CA LYS A 166 -22.26 3.97 13.37
C LYS A 166 -22.63 2.49 13.38
N ASP A 167 -23.87 2.19 13.74
CA ASP A 167 -24.40 0.85 14.00
C ASP A 167 -24.74 0.06 12.73
N LYS A 168 -24.52 0.61 11.53
CA LYS A 168 -24.84 -0.02 10.24
C LYS A 168 -23.64 -0.23 9.31
N GLY A 169 -22.43 0.09 9.76
CA GLY A 169 -21.19 -0.18 9.01
C GLY A 169 -20.12 0.88 9.19
N ALA A 170 -20.46 2.11 9.58
CA ALA A 170 -19.49 3.20 9.67
C ALA A 170 -18.41 2.94 10.75
N LYS A 171 -18.72 2.09 11.75
CA LYS A 171 -17.77 1.64 12.77
C LYS A 171 -16.76 0.68 12.16
N GLU A 172 -17.23 -0.36 11.49
CA GLU A 172 -16.41 -1.35 10.81
C GLU A 172 -15.59 -0.72 9.67
N LEU A 173 -16.14 0.29 8.97
CA LEU A 173 -15.41 1.09 7.99
C LEU A 173 -14.24 1.85 8.64
N GLY A 174 -14.45 2.40 9.84
CA GLY A 174 -13.40 3.03 10.65
C GLY A 174 -12.27 2.06 11.01
N GLU A 175 -12.64 0.88 11.52
CA GLU A 175 -11.68 -0.18 11.86
C GLU A 175 -10.90 -0.67 10.63
N LEU A 176 -11.57 -0.77 9.48
CA LEU A 176 -10.92 -1.10 8.20
C LEU A 176 -9.90 -0.03 7.81
N PHE A 177 -10.26 1.26 7.92
CA PHE A 177 -9.34 2.36 7.61
C PHE A 177 -8.08 2.32 8.48
N GLU A 178 -8.22 2.17 9.80
CA GLU A 178 -7.09 2.10 10.73
C GLU A 178 -6.19 0.88 10.47
N SER A 179 -6.80 -0.27 10.15
CA SER A 179 -6.05 -1.49 9.80
C SER A 179 -5.27 -1.34 8.49
N LEU A 180 -5.84 -0.66 7.49
CA LEU A 180 -5.18 -0.38 6.22
C LEU A 180 -4.06 0.65 6.35
N GLU A 181 -4.24 1.67 7.18
CA GLU A 181 -3.20 2.64 7.50
C GLU A 181 -1.98 1.94 8.13
N SER A 182 -2.24 1.03 9.08
CA SER A 182 -1.20 0.23 9.72
C SER A 182 -0.48 -0.69 8.72
N LEU A 183 -1.21 -1.34 7.81
CA LEU A 183 -0.65 -2.17 6.75
C LEU A 183 0.21 -1.35 5.78
N SER A 184 -0.29 -0.20 5.34
CA SER A 184 0.39 0.73 4.44
C SER A 184 1.71 1.24 5.01
N LYS A 185 1.70 1.62 6.29
CA LYS A 185 2.91 2.05 6.98
C LYS A 185 3.96 0.92 7.01
N ALA A 186 3.56 -0.28 7.41
CA ALA A 186 4.47 -1.42 7.47
C ALA A 186 5.01 -1.80 6.08
N ALA A 187 4.17 -1.80 5.03
CA ALA A 187 4.62 -2.07 3.66
C ALA A 187 5.66 -1.05 3.17
N LYS A 188 5.45 0.24 3.49
CA LYS A 188 6.42 1.31 3.19
C LYS A 188 7.73 1.15 3.97
N GLU A 189 7.65 0.74 5.23
CA GLU A 189 8.84 0.45 6.06
C GLU A 189 9.65 -0.71 5.48
N THR A 190 9.02 -1.84 5.13
CA THR A 190 9.69 -2.98 4.48
C THR A 190 10.35 -2.59 3.15
N ALA A 191 9.65 -1.80 2.31
CA ALA A 191 10.22 -1.29 1.07
C ALA A 191 11.42 -0.35 1.32
N SER A 192 11.31 0.56 2.30
CA SER A 192 12.40 1.46 2.68
C SER A 192 13.62 0.69 3.21
N SER A 193 13.41 -0.33 4.05
CA SER A 193 14.48 -1.20 4.55
C SER A 193 15.19 -1.92 3.42
N SER A 194 14.44 -2.47 2.45
CA SER A 194 15.01 -3.13 1.26
C SER A 194 15.89 -2.18 0.44
N VAL A 195 15.51 -0.91 0.33
CA VAL A 195 16.33 0.11 -0.36
C VAL A 195 17.57 0.47 0.44
N LYS A 196 17.48 0.57 1.77
CA LYS A 196 18.63 0.88 2.64
C LYS A 196 19.74 -0.18 2.59
N GLU A 197 19.37 -1.45 2.34
CA GLU A 197 20.34 -2.54 2.15
C GLU A 197 21.34 -2.28 1.01
N LEU A 198 20.99 -1.45 0.01
CA LEU A 198 21.91 -1.06 -1.08
C LEU A 198 23.14 -0.29 -0.59
N THR A 199 23.05 0.34 0.57
CA THR A 199 24.09 1.23 1.13
C THR A 199 24.62 0.77 2.48
N SER A 200 24.10 -0.34 3.01
CA SER A 200 24.50 -0.88 4.30
C SER A 200 25.66 -1.87 4.11
N PRO A 201 26.64 -1.89 5.03
CA PRO A 201 27.73 -2.88 4.98
C PRO A 201 27.15 -4.30 5.11
N VAL A 202 27.74 -5.25 4.38
CA VAL A 202 27.33 -6.66 4.46
C VAL A 202 27.62 -7.19 5.85
N VAL A 203 26.59 -7.68 6.54
CA VAL A 203 26.78 -8.40 7.80
C VAL A 203 27.46 -9.72 7.44
N ALA A 204 28.75 -9.84 7.79
CA ALA A 204 29.48 -11.09 7.62
C ALA A 204 28.76 -12.20 8.42
N GLU A 205 28.41 -13.29 7.74
CA GLU A 205 27.91 -14.49 8.42
C GLU A 205 28.96 -14.94 9.44
N SER A 206 28.54 -15.09 10.70
CA SER A 206 29.43 -15.61 11.74
C SER A 206 29.87 -17.02 11.36
N PRO A 207 31.18 -17.34 11.39
CA PRO A 207 31.68 -18.63 10.93
C PRO A 207 31.06 -19.75 11.76
N LYS A 208 30.48 -20.76 11.09
CA LYS A 208 30.04 -22.00 11.74
C LYS A 208 31.26 -22.66 12.39
N LYS A 209 31.21 -22.86 13.70
CA LYS A 209 32.23 -23.60 14.46
C LYS A 209 32.35 -25.05 13.93
N PRO A 210 33.56 -25.62 13.93
CA PRO A 210 33.85 -26.95 13.37
C PRO A 210 33.18 -28.08 14.15
#